data_AF-A0AAP4Y4U1-F1
#
_entry.id   AF-A0AAP4Y4U1-F1
#
_cell.length_a   1.000
_cell.length_b   1.000
_cell.length_c   1.000
_cell.angle_alpha   90.00
_cell.angle_beta   90.00
_cell.angle_gamma   90.00
#
_symmetry.space_group_name_H-M   'P 1'
#
loop_
_entity.id
_entity.type
_entity.pdbx_description
1 polymer ?
#
loop_
_entity_poly.entity_id
_entity_poly.type
_entity_poly.pdbx_seq_one_letter_code
_entity_poly.pdbx_strand_id
1 'polypeptide(L)' 'MHSATNTERRKLVVFDVTEDVVELLQIADGRGFELPRDLLPPGLKAGDVLRVVARVERAGRAHRVFGAEVG' A
#
# COMPACT_ATOMS: atom_id res chain seq x y z
N MET A 1 9.24 19.24 -20.73
CA MET A 1 8.84 18.92 -19.34
C MET A 1 8.51 17.43 -19.31
N HIS A 2 9.45 16.56 -18.89
CA HIS A 2 9.25 15.10 -18.92
C HIS A 2 8.60 14.66 -17.61
N SER A 3 7.34 14.24 -17.65
CA SER A 3 6.70 13.53 -16.54
C SER A 3 7.25 12.11 -16.49
N ALA A 4 8.17 11.84 -15.56
CA ALA A 4 8.59 10.48 -15.26
C ALA A 4 7.53 9.82 -14.37
N THR A 5 6.80 8.85 -14.91
CA THR A 5 5.99 7.93 -14.09
C THR A 5 6.95 6.92 -13.46
N ASN A 6 7.07 6.93 -12.14
CA ASN A 6 7.82 5.90 -11.42
C ASN A 6 6.84 4.94 -10.74
N THR A 7 6.97 3.66 -11.04
CA THR A 7 6.15 2.61 -10.40
C THR A 7 6.97 1.98 -9.29
N GLU A 8 6.63 2.30 -8.04
CA GLU A 8 7.27 1.73 -6.86
C GLU A 8 6.50 0.48 -6.41
N ARG A 9 7.21 -0.62 -6.20
CA ARG A 9 6.64 -1.85 -5.63
C ARG A 9 7.08 -1.97 -4.18
N ARG A 10 6.13 -2.13 -3.27
CA ARG A 10 6.37 -2.27 -1.83
C ARG A 10 5.78 -3.57 -1.32
N LYS A 11 6.49 -4.23 -0.42
CA LYS A 11 5.96 -5.36 0.34
C LYS A 11 5.56 -4.87 1.71
N LEU A 12 4.29 -5.05 2.04
CA LEU A 12 3.72 -4.69 3.33
C LEU A 12 3.22 -5.97 4.01
N VAL A 13 3.32 -6.07 5.32
CA VAL A 13 2.68 -7.11 6.12
C VAL A 13 1.50 -6.52 6.85
N VAL A 14 0.38 -7.24 6.89
CA VAL A 14 -0.78 -6.87 7.70
C VAL A 14 -0.41 -7.01 9.16
N PHE A 15 -0.43 -5.89 9.87
CA PHE A 15 -0.15 -5.85 11.29
C PHE A 15 -1.44 -6.06 12.09
N ASP A 16 -2.49 -5.31 11.76
CA ASP A 16 -3.79 -5.40 12.40
C ASP A 16 -4.93 -5.15 11.40
N VAL A 17 -6.11 -5.70 11.68
CA VAL A 17 -7.32 -5.55 10.86
C VAL A 17 -8.45 -5.14 11.78
N THR A 18 -8.89 -3.89 11.62
CA THR A 18 -10.04 -3.33 12.34
C THR A 18 -11.29 -3.33 11.43
N GLU A 19 -12.41 -2.81 11.93
CA GLU A 19 -13.66 -2.72 11.15
C GLU A 19 -13.50 -1.84 9.90
N ASP A 20 -12.86 -0.68 10.04
CA ASP A 20 -12.74 0.34 8.99
C ASP A 20 -11.38 0.36 8.28
N VAL A 21 -10.30 0.00 8.99
CA VAL A 21 -8.93 0.15 8.49
C VAL A 21 -8.08 -1.10 8.69
N VAL A 22 -7.10 -1.26 7.80
CA VAL A 22 -6.06 -2.27 7.89
C VAL A 22 -4.74 -1.57 8.13
N GLU A 23 -4.09 -1.94 9.23
CA GLU A 23 -2.75 -1.47 9.58
C GLU A 23 -1.71 -2.36 8.90
N LEU A 24 -0.77 -1.72 8.21
CA LEU A 24 0.22 -2.37 7.36
C LEU A 24 1.61 -1.88 7.72
N LEU A 25 2.58 -2.79 7.80
CA LEU A 25 3.98 -2.45 8.02
C LEU A 25 4.81 -2.77 6.79
N GLN A 26 5.60 -1.82 6.32
CA GLN A 26 6.54 -2.06 5.23
C GLN A 26 7.70 -2.94 5.72
N ILE A 27 7.93 -4.05 5.03
CA ILE A 27 8.93 -5.04 5.45
C ILE A 27 10.36 -4.48 5.44
N ALA A 28 10.66 -3.55 4.52
CA ALA A 28 12.01 -3.03 4.33
C ALA A 28 12.49 -2.11 5.46
N ASP A 29 11.59 -1.34 6.08
CA ASP A 29 11.94 -0.25 7.00
C ASP A 29 10.99 -0.14 8.21
N GLY A 30 10.00 -1.02 8.31
CA GLY A 30 9.04 -1.04 9.41
C GLY A 30 8.05 0.12 9.40
N ARG A 31 7.99 0.93 8.34
CA ARG A 31 7.07 2.07 8.27
C ARG A 31 5.61 1.60 8.26
N GLY A 32 4.81 2.20 9.13
CA GLY A 32 3.36 2.02 9.19
C GLY A 32 2.60 2.73 8.06
N PHE A 33 1.56 2.07 7.59
CA PHE A 33 0.58 2.55 6.64
C PHE A 33 -0.80 2.12 7.12
N GLU A 34 -1.78 3.01 6.98
CA GLU A 34 -3.18 2.71 7.24
C GLU A 34 -3.93 2.83 5.92
N LEU A 35 -4.66 1.77 5.55
CA LEU A 35 -5.51 1.77 4.37
C LEU A 35 -6.94 1.45 4.77
N PRO A 36 -7.95 2.14 4.19
CA PRO A 36 -9.34 1.74 4.32
C PRO A 36 -9.52 0.29 3.85
N ARG A 37 -10.25 -0.49 4.62
CA ARG A 37 -10.49 -1.91 4.33
C ARG A 37 -11.13 -2.12 2.96
N ASP A 38 -11.99 -1.20 2.52
CA ASP A 38 -12.65 -1.25 1.19
C ASP A 38 -11.68 -1.17 0.01
N LEU A 39 -10.47 -0.65 0.21
CA LEU A 39 -9.45 -0.58 -0.85
C LEU A 39 -8.61 -1.85 -0.94
N LEU A 40 -8.81 -2.79 -0.02
CA LEU A 40 -8.04 -4.02 0.09
C LEU A 40 -8.92 -5.24 -0.16
N PRO A 41 -8.32 -6.36 -0.57
CA PRO A 41 -9.09 -7.58 -0.76
C PRO A 41 -9.74 -8.06 0.55
N PRO A 42 -10.96 -8.61 0.48
CA PRO A 42 -11.62 -9.15 1.66
C PRO A 42 -10.87 -10.38 2.18
N GLY A 43 -11.01 -10.65 3.48
CA GLY A 43 -10.46 -11.86 4.11
C GLY A 43 -9.01 -11.76 4.57
N LEU A 44 -8.40 -10.57 4.51
CA LEU A 44 -7.09 -10.30 5.08
C LEU A 44 -7.06 -10.53 6.59
N LYS A 45 -5.93 -11.01 7.07
CA LYS A 45 -5.64 -11.29 8.48
C LYS A 45 -4.26 -10.76 8.83
N ALA A 46 -4.06 -10.50 10.12
CA ALA A 46 -2.73 -10.20 10.64
C ALA A 46 -1.72 -11.29 10.23
N GLY A 47 -0.57 -10.86 9.72
CA GLY A 47 0.49 -11.71 9.18
C GLY A 47 0.46 -11.90 7.65
N ASP A 48 -0.64 -11.57 6.96
CA ASP A 48 -0.68 -11.64 5.49
C ASP A 48 0.30 -10.65 4.86
N VAL A 49 0.90 -11.03 3.73
CA VAL A 49 1.83 -10.17 2.98
C VAL A 49 1.16 -9.60 1.75
N LEU A 50 1.11 -8.28 1.66
CA LEU A 50 0.61 -7.54 0.52
C LEU A 50 1.75 -7.03 -0.35
N ARG A 51 1.55 -7.09 -1.67
CA ARG A 51 2.40 -6.40 -2.64
C ARG A 51 1.64 -5.19 -3.18
N VAL A 52 1.97 -4.02 -2.66
CA VAL A 52 1.37 -2.77 -3.10
C VAL A 52 2.17 -2.17 -4.25
N VAL A 53 1.49 -1.83 -5.33
CA VAL A 53 2.09 -1.18 -6.50
C VAL A 53 1.66 0.29 -6.48
N ALA A 54 2.54 1.15 -5.97
CA ALA A 54 2.29 2.59 -5.95
C ALA A 54 2.80 3.21 -7.25
N ARG A 55 1.89 3.69 -8.10
CA ARG A 55 2.24 4.50 -9.27
C ARG A 55 2.44 5.95 -8.83
N VAL A 56 3.70 6.38 -8.69
CA VAL A 56 4.03 7.76 -8.35
C VAL A 56 4.07 8.59 -9.62
N GLU A 57 3.03 9.38 -9.83
CA GLU A 57 3.02 10.43 -10.86
C GLU A 57 3.64 11.71 -10.27
N ARG A 58 4.83 12.08 -10.74
CA ARG A 58 5.52 13.29 -10.28
C ARG A 58 4.92 14.54 -10.93
N ALA A 59 3.65 14.82 -10.66
CA ALA A 59 3.00 16.08 -11.00
C ALA A 59 3.09 17.03 -9.80
N GLY A 60 4.25 17.65 -9.60
CA GLY A 60 4.41 18.86 -8.78
C GLY A 60 4.19 18.79 -7.26
N ARG A 61 3.27 17.98 -6.69
CA ARG A 61 3.02 17.96 -5.23
C ARG A 61 2.06 16.90 -4.66
N ALA A 62 1.76 15.79 -5.31
CA ALA A 62 0.86 14.78 -4.73
C ALA A 62 1.27 13.35 -5.06
N HIS A 63 1.46 12.53 -4.04
CA HIS A 63 1.64 11.08 -4.16
C HIS A 63 0.25 10.43 -4.21
N ARG A 64 -0.07 9.68 -5.27
CA ARG A 64 -1.33 8.93 -5.39
C ARG A 64 -1.02 7.45 -5.55
N VAL A 65 -1.58 6.60 -4.71
CA VAL A 65 -1.36 5.14 -4.76
C VAL A 65 -2.51 4.51 -5.55
N PHE A 66 -2.19 3.66 -6.53
CA PHE A 66 -3.16 2.97 -7.38
C PHE A 66 -2.91 1.46 -7.34
N GLY A 67 -3.55 0.76 -6.40
CA GLY A 67 -3.65 -0.70 -6.40
C GLY A 67 -2.79 -1.43 -5.36
N ALA A 68 -3.43 -2.36 -4.65
CA ALA A 68 -2.80 -3.37 -3.80
C ALA A 68 -3.11 -4.76 -4.38
N GLU A 69 -2.09 -5.57 -4.61
CA GLU A 69 -2.23 -6.97 -5.04
C GLU A 69 -1.80 -7.88 -3.87
N VAL A 70 -2.62 -8.88 -3.53
CA VAL A 70 -2.30 -9.90 -2.52
C VAL A 70 -1.47 -10.99 -3.19
N GLY A 71 -0.38 -11.41 -2.56
CA GLY A 71 0.54 -12.43 -3.07
C GLY A 71 0.81 -13.53 -2.07
#